data_AF-A0A7J9I8L5-F1
#
_entry.id   AF-A0A7J9I8L5-F1
#
_cell.length_a   1.000
_cell.length_b   1.000
_cell.length_c   1.000
_cell.angle_alpha   90.00
_cell.angle_beta   90.00
_cell.angle_gamma   90.00
#
_symmetry.space_group_name_H-M   'P 1'
#
loop_
_entity.id
_entity.type
_entity.pdbx_description
1 polymer ?
#
loop_
_entity_poly.entity_id
_entity_poly.type
_entity_poly.pdbx_seq_one_letter_code
_entity_poly.pdbx_strand_id
1 'polypeptide(L)'
;MANLKVIAEHFEATIGGHPKMKLTEIQRRVSSKMHVNVNMTKCRRAKKMVKDKLVGNFVQKFAMLWDYVDELRLKNLGSTIKMAVNRVTSESPPHFKRFYVCFEALKRGPFKGELLAVVGRDGNYQMYLVARVIVEGEYIDSWTWFLSLLIVDLRMKDGFGYTIISDQQK
;
A
#
# COMPACT_ATOMS: atom_id res chain seq x y z
N MET A 1 -37.44 -3.59 -4.30
CA MET A 1 -36.75 -3.70 -2.99
C MET A 1 -35.24 -3.67 -3.25
N ALA A 2 -34.46 -2.79 -2.60
CA ALA A 2 -33.01 -2.68 -2.92
C ALA A 2 -32.24 -3.98 -2.61
N ASN A 3 -31.40 -4.39 -3.56
CA ASN A 3 -30.54 -5.57 -3.49
C ASN A 3 -29.32 -5.29 -2.61
N LEU A 4 -28.95 -6.26 -1.77
CA LEU A 4 -27.79 -6.18 -0.87
C LEU A 4 -26.48 -5.86 -1.60
N LYS A 5 -26.24 -6.50 -2.75
CA LYS A 5 -25.01 -6.33 -3.53
C LYS A 5 -24.87 -4.91 -4.07
N VAL A 6 -25.97 -4.37 -4.61
CA VAL A 6 -26.05 -3.00 -5.13
C VAL A 6 -25.77 -1.97 -4.02
N ILE A 7 -26.30 -2.17 -2.81
CA ILE A 7 -26.02 -1.29 -1.67
C ILE A 7 -24.54 -1.37 -1.27
N ALA A 8 -23.97 -2.58 -1.20
CA ALA A 8 -22.57 -2.76 -0.82
C ALA A 8 -21.60 -2.11 -1.83
N GLU A 9 -21.84 -2.29 -3.14
CA GLU A 9 -21.03 -1.71 -4.21
C GLU A 9 -21.15 -0.19 -4.25
N HIS A 10 -22.38 0.36 -4.22
CA HIS A 10 -22.59 1.80 -4.31
C HIS A 10 -22.01 2.58 -3.12
N PHE A 11 -21.96 1.96 -1.93
CA PHE A 11 -21.42 2.57 -0.72
C PHE A 11 -20.04 2.06 -0.31
N GLU A 12 -19.36 1.30 -1.17
CA GLU A 12 -18.07 0.66 -0.86
C GLU A 12 -17.03 1.68 -0.38
N ALA A 13 -16.80 2.75 -1.15
CA ALA A 13 -15.84 3.80 -0.79
C ALA A 13 -16.22 4.54 0.51
N THR A 14 -17.53 4.77 0.72
CA THR A 14 -18.04 5.48 1.90
C THR A 14 -17.89 4.67 3.18
N ILE A 15 -18.21 3.37 3.11
CA ILE A 15 -18.11 2.45 4.25
C ILE A 15 -16.64 2.08 4.49
N GLY A 16 -15.88 1.83 3.42
CA GLY A 16 -14.45 1.49 3.47
C GLY A 16 -13.60 2.63 4.04
N GLY A 17 -13.89 3.88 3.67
CA GLY A 17 -13.20 5.06 4.20
C GLY A 17 -13.54 5.39 5.66
N HIS A 18 -14.64 4.86 6.20
CA HIS A 18 -15.05 5.06 7.60
C HIS A 18 -15.52 3.76 8.27
N PRO A 19 -14.59 2.85 8.62
CA PRO A 19 -14.95 1.52 9.15
C PRO A 19 -15.82 1.57 10.42
N LYS A 20 -15.67 2.62 11.24
CA LYS A 20 -16.43 2.85 12.47
C LYS A 20 -17.81 3.52 12.26
N MET A 21 -18.22 3.78 11.02
CA MET A 21 -19.52 4.41 10.72
C MET A 21 -20.69 3.66 11.37
N LYS A 22 -21.58 4.38 12.05
CA LYS A 22 -22.78 3.79 12.70
C LYS A 22 -23.75 3.25 11.65
N LEU A 23 -24.46 2.17 11.97
CA LEU A 23 -25.42 1.55 11.05
C LEU A 23 -26.59 2.47 10.71
N THR A 24 -27.02 3.30 11.67
CA THR A 24 -28.05 4.35 11.47
C THR A 24 -27.63 5.36 10.42
N GLU A 25 -26.35 5.75 10.42
CA GLU A 25 -25.80 6.67 9.43
C GLU A 25 -25.74 6.02 8.04
N ILE A 26 -25.38 4.73 7.96
CA ILE A 26 -25.43 3.97 6.69
C ILE A 26 -26.87 3.93 6.17
N GLN A 27 -27.84 3.60 7.02
CA GLN A 27 -29.25 3.54 6.64
C GLN A 27 -29.77 4.89 6.11
N ARG A 28 -29.43 5.99 6.81
CA ARG A 28 -29.78 7.35 6.39
C ARG A 28 -29.19 7.68 5.02
N ARG A 29 -27.91 7.38 4.80
CA ARG A 29 -27.23 7.63 3.52
C ARG A 29 -27.82 6.81 2.37
N VAL A 30 -28.13 5.54 2.62
CA VAL A 30 -28.77 4.66 1.63
C VAL A 30 -30.15 5.19 1.25
N SER A 31 -30.95 5.59 2.25
CA SER A 31 -32.30 6.13 2.02
C SER A 31 -32.27 7.46 1.28
N SER A 32 -31.32 8.34 1.62
CA SER A 32 -31.16 9.65 0.98
C SER A 32 -30.64 9.58 -0.46
N LYS A 33 -29.65 8.73 -0.76
CA LYS A 33 -29.05 8.66 -2.11
C LYS A 33 -29.77 7.74 -3.07
N MET A 34 -30.31 6.62 -2.58
CA MET A 34 -30.99 5.65 -3.44
C MET A 34 -32.50 5.77 -3.41
N HIS A 35 -33.06 6.68 -2.61
CA HIS A 35 -34.51 6.88 -2.46
C HIS A 35 -35.29 5.59 -2.13
N VAL A 36 -34.65 4.66 -1.41
CA VAL A 36 -35.25 3.38 -1.01
C VAL A 36 -35.12 3.20 0.49
N ASN A 37 -36.22 2.83 1.14
CA ASN A 37 -36.19 2.45 2.55
C ASN A 37 -35.53 1.07 2.72
N VAL A 38 -34.52 0.99 3.58
CA VAL A 38 -33.73 -0.22 3.80
C VAL A 38 -33.69 -0.56 5.28
N ASN A 39 -33.97 -1.82 5.61
CA ASN A 39 -33.89 -2.32 6.98
C ASN A 39 -32.43 -2.29 7.51
N MET A 40 -32.27 -2.00 8.79
CA MET A 40 -31.01 -2.09 9.54
C MET A 40 -30.23 -3.40 9.31
N THR A 41 -30.92 -4.54 9.22
CA THR A 41 -30.29 -5.84 8.96
C THR A 41 -29.59 -5.88 7.60
N LYS A 42 -30.19 -5.27 6.56
CA LYS A 42 -29.55 -5.15 5.24
C LYS A 42 -28.35 -4.22 5.29
N CYS A 43 -28.44 -3.09 6.01
CA CYS A 43 -27.31 -2.18 6.20
C CYS A 43 -26.13 -2.87 6.91
N ARG A 44 -26.42 -3.68 7.94
CA ARG A 44 -25.41 -4.49 8.64
C ARG A 44 -24.73 -5.48 7.70
N ARG A 45 -25.50 -6.21 6.88
CA ARG A 45 -24.96 -7.18 5.91
C ARG A 45 -24.14 -6.49 4.82
N ALA A 46 -24.58 -5.33 4.33
CA ALA A 46 -23.84 -4.55 3.33
C ALA A 46 -22.50 -4.07 3.92
N LYS A 47 -22.53 -3.54 5.15
CA LYS A 47 -21.33 -3.13 5.87
C LYS A 47 -20.35 -4.31 6.06
N LYS A 48 -20.86 -5.48 6.44
CA LYS A 48 -20.05 -6.69 6.58
C LYS A 48 -19.42 -7.10 5.25
N MET A 49 -20.18 -7.12 4.16
CA MET A 49 -19.68 -7.47 2.82
C MET A 49 -18.55 -6.54 2.36
N VAL A 50 -18.72 -5.22 2.53
CA VAL A 50 -17.66 -4.25 2.22
C VAL A 50 -16.42 -4.50 3.07
N LYS A 51 -16.59 -4.77 4.38
CA LYS A 51 -15.48 -5.04 5.28
C LYS A 51 -14.73 -6.33 4.92
N ASP A 52 -15.47 -7.41 4.63
CA ASP A 52 -14.90 -8.71 4.26
C ASP A 52 -14.14 -8.61 2.92
N LYS A 53 -14.69 -7.87 1.95
CA LYS A 53 -14.01 -7.57 0.67
C LYS A 53 -12.73 -6.76 0.88
N LEU A 54 -12.77 -5.72 1.72
CA LEU A 54 -11.61 -4.90 2.06
C LEU A 54 -10.49 -5.77 2.68
N VAL A 55 -10.84 -6.65 3.62
CA VAL A 55 -9.90 -7.61 4.22
C VAL A 55 -9.34 -8.57 3.17
N GLY A 56 -10.18 -9.14 2.30
CA GLY A 56 -9.75 -10.03 1.21
C GLY A 56 -8.75 -9.35 0.27
N ASN A 57 -9.02 -8.10 -0.12
CA ASN A 57 -8.11 -7.31 -0.95
C ASN A 57 -6.75 -7.09 -0.27
N PHE A 58 -6.72 -6.83 1.04
CA PHE A 58 -5.46 -6.70 1.77
C PHE A 58 -4.68 -8.01 1.83
N VAL A 59 -5.37 -9.14 2.05
CA VAL A 59 -4.74 -10.46 2.05
C VAL A 59 -4.10 -10.77 0.70
N GLN A 60 -4.82 -10.52 -0.40
CA GLN A 60 -4.30 -10.72 -1.75
C GLN A 60 -3.09 -9.83 -2.06
N LYS A 61 -3.20 -8.52 -1.78
CA LYS A 61 -2.07 -7.59 -1.96
C LYS A 61 -0.86 -7.96 -1.11
N PHE A 62 -1.10 -8.50 0.07
CA PHE A 62 -0.03 -8.95 0.96
C PHE A 62 0.61 -10.27 0.48
N ALA A 63 -0.17 -11.20 -0.07
CA ALA A 63 0.34 -12.43 -0.67
C ALA A 63 1.32 -12.14 -1.82
N MET A 64 1.03 -11.12 -2.66
CA MET A 64 1.94 -10.68 -3.71
C MET A 64 3.33 -10.27 -3.18
N LEU A 65 3.42 -9.78 -1.95
CA LEU A 65 4.72 -9.44 -1.34
C LEU A 65 5.54 -10.70 -1.03
N TRP A 66 4.90 -11.80 -0.64
CA TRP A 66 5.56 -13.10 -0.47
C TRP A 66 6.09 -13.62 -1.79
N ASP A 67 5.27 -13.62 -2.84
CA ASP A 67 5.69 -14.04 -4.17
C ASP A 67 6.90 -13.23 -4.65
N TYR A 68 6.88 -11.90 -4.44
CA TYR A 68 8.01 -11.03 -4.76
C TYR A 68 9.27 -11.36 -3.95
N VAL A 69 9.13 -11.63 -2.65
CA VAL A 69 10.25 -12.00 -1.78
C VAL A 69 10.89 -13.31 -2.23
N ASP A 70 10.08 -14.28 -2.63
CA ASP A 70 10.56 -15.57 -3.11
C ASP A 70 11.25 -15.43 -4.47
N GLU A 71 10.70 -14.62 -5.38
CA GLU A 71 11.36 -14.32 -6.65
C GLU A 71 12.71 -13.62 -6.45
N LEU A 72 12.78 -12.66 -5.51
CA LEU A 72 14.04 -12.00 -5.19
C LEU A 72 15.10 -12.99 -4.68
N ARG A 73 14.70 -13.95 -3.85
CA ARG A 73 15.60 -14.99 -3.31
C ARG A 73 16.11 -15.90 -4.41
N LEU A 74 15.25 -16.28 -5.35
CA LEU A 74 15.58 -17.15 -6.46
C LEU A 74 16.52 -16.47 -7.46
N LYS A 75 16.28 -15.19 -7.79
CA LYS A 75 17.03 -14.48 -8.83
C LYS A 75 18.32 -13.82 -8.35
N ASN A 76 18.46 -13.56 -7.05
CA ASN A 76 19.61 -12.83 -6.50
C ASN A 76 20.38 -13.70 -5.50
N LEU A 77 20.93 -14.82 -5.98
CA LEU A 77 21.75 -15.73 -5.17
C LEU A 77 22.85 -14.96 -4.43
N GLY A 78 23.10 -15.37 -3.19
CA GLY A 78 24.00 -14.68 -2.27
C GLY A 78 23.37 -13.48 -1.55
N SER A 79 22.31 -12.85 -2.07
CA SER A 79 21.64 -11.73 -1.40
C SER A 79 20.93 -12.18 -0.13
N THR A 80 20.91 -11.33 0.89
CA THR A 80 20.18 -11.59 2.14
C THR A 80 18.80 -10.96 2.06
N ILE A 81 17.76 -11.78 1.97
CA ILE A 81 16.37 -11.31 1.89
C ILE A 81 15.54 -11.92 3.02
N LYS A 82 15.04 -11.08 3.93
CA LYS A 82 14.23 -11.49 5.08
C LYS A 82 12.88 -10.79 5.07
N MET A 83 11.81 -11.55 5.26
CA MET A 83 10.47 -11.00 5.54
C MET A 83 9.95 -11.55 6.85
N ALA A 84 9.41 -10.66 7.67
CA ALA A 84 8.81 -10.98 8.96
C ALA A 84 7.34 -10.53 8.97
N VAL A 85 6.50 -11.38 9.53
CA VAL A 85 5.07 -11.12 9.74
C VAL A 85 4.71 -11.38 11.19
N ASN A 86 3.69 -10.66 11.67
CA ASN A 86 3.04 -10.94 12.94
C ASN A 86 1.72 -11.66 12.67
N ARG A 87 1.35 -12.58 13.55
CA ARG A 87 0.02 -13.17 13.60
C ARG A 87 -0.51 -13.06 15.03
N VAL A 88 -1.79 -12.76 15.18
CA VAL A 88 -2.44 -12.75 16.50
C VAL A 88 -2.69 -14.20 16.96
N THR A 89 -3.15 -15.05 16.04
CA THR A 89 -3.27 -16.51 16.20
C THR A 89 -2.71 -17.21 14.95
N SER A 90 -2.41 -18.50 15.01
CA SER A 90 -1.93 -19.28 13.84
C SER A 90 -2.85 -19.17 12.62
N GLU A 91 -4.16 -19.13 12.85
CA GLU A 91 -5.22 -19.01 11.84
C GLU A 91 -5.48 -17.57 11.39
N SER A 92 -4.99 -16.57 12.13
CA SER A 92 -5.18 -15.17 11.75
C SER A 92 -4.38 -14.84 10.49
N PRO A 93 -4.91 -13.99 9.59
CA PRO A 93 -4.15 -13.45 8.48
C PRO A 93 -2.84 -12.81 8.95
N PRO A 94 -1.71 -13.05 8.26
CA PRO A 94 -0.45 -12.42 8.62
C PRO A 94 -0.51 -10.91 8.39
N HIS A 95 0.00 -10.16 9.37
CA HIS A 95 0.24 -8.73 9.27
C HIS A 95 1.71 -8.48 8.97
N PHE A 96 1.99 -7.62 7.99
CA PHE A 96 3.35 -7.18 7.71
C PHE A 96 4.04 -6.67 8.97
N LYS A 97 5.29 -7.10 9.20
CA LYS A 97 6.13 -6.55 10.27
C LYS A 97 7.35 -5.86 9.70
N ARG A 98 8.17 -6.58 8.93
CA ARG A 98 9.45 -6.08 8.39
C ARG A 98 9.79 -6.77 7.09
N PHE A 99 10.46 -6.05 6.21
CA PHE A 99 11.11 -6.59 5.02
C PHE A 99 12.52 -6.01 4.93
N TYR A 100 13.49 -6.87 4.67
CA TYR A 100 14.90 -6.55 4.60
C TYR A 100 15.49 -7.18 3.35
N VAL A 101 16.28 -6.40 2.62
CA VAL A 101 17.02 -6.83 1.43
C VAL A 101 18.43 -6.27 1.52
N CYS A 102 19.42 -7.13 1.34
CA CYS A 102 20.82 -6.75 1.18
C CYS A 102 21.38 -7.53 -0.01
N PHE A 103 21.55 -6.83 -1.13
CA PHE A 103 21.97 -7.44 -2.38
C PHE A 103 23.44 -7.89 -2.33
N GLU A 104 23.75 -9.07 -2.87
CA GLU A 104 25.12 -9.58 -2.97
C GLU A 104 26.01 -8.61 -3.76
N ALA A 105 25.48 -8.02 -4.83
CA ALA A 105 26.19 -7.02 -5.63
C ALA A 105 26.67 -5.84 -4.78
N LEU A 106 25.90 -5.40 -3.77
CA LEU A 106 26.30 -4.32 -2.87
C LEU A 106 27.23 -4.79 -1.74
N LYS A 107 27.23 -6.10 -1.42
CA LYS A 107 28.11 -6.68 -0.40
C LYS A 107 29.51 -6.96 -0.91
N ARG A 108 29.61 -7.50 -2.12
CA ARG A 108 30.84 -8.08 -2.68
C ARG A 108 31.03 -7.81 -4.17
N GLY A 109 30.10 -7.11 -4.81
CA GLY A 109 30.23 -6.79 -6.22
C GLY A 109 31.39 -5.83 -6.48
N PRO A 110 31.94 -5.86 -7.70
CA PRO A 110 33.03 -4.96 -8.09
C PRO A 110 32.57 -3.49 -8.19
N PHE A 111 31.27 -3.26 -8.31
CA PHE A 111 30.66 -1.94 -8.44
C PHE A 111 30.18 -1.45 -7.08
N LYS A 112 30.74 -0.33 -6.61
CA LYS A 112 30.29 0.39 -5.41
C LYS A 112 29.09 1.27 -5.73
N GLY A 113 28.01 0.65 -6.21
CA GLY A 113 26.77 1.36 -6.47
C GLY A 113 26.13 1.86 -5.16
N GLU A 114 25.32 2.91 -5.27
CA GLU A 114 24.59 3.49 -4.14
C GLU A 114 23.11 3.16 -4.26
N LEU A 115 22.47 2.93 -3.11
CA LEU A 115 21.04 2.64 -3.04
C LEU A 115 20.30 3.95 -2.72
N LEU A 116 19.60 4.50 -3.71
CA LEU A 116 18.70 5.62 -3.47
C LEU A 116 17.31 5.08 -3.12
N ALA A 117 16.66 5.72 -2.17
CA ALA A 117 15.30 5.36 -1.75
C ALA A 117 14.46 6.61 -1.49
N VAL A 118 13.21 6.55 -1.92
CA VAL A 118 12.19 7.57 -1.63
C VAL A 118 11.22 6.98 -0.63
N VAL A 119 11.06 7.68 0.48
CA VAL A 119 10.11 7.33 1.54
C VAL A 119 9.04 8.40 1.60
N GLY A 120 7.79 7.99 1.47
CA GLY A 120 6.63 8.85 1.62
C GLY A 120 6.23 8.95 3.09
N ARG A 121 5.68 10.10 3.49
CA ARG A 121 5.08 10.31 4.81
C ARG A 121 3.63 10.74 4.63
N ASP A 122 2.70 10.09 5.33
CA ASP A 122 1.29 10.47 5.28
C ASP A 122 0.89 11.45 6.40
N GLY A 123 -0.37 11.90 6.37
CA GLY A 123 -0.93 12.80 7.39
C GLY A 123 -1.05 12.21 8.80
N ASN A 124 -0.85 10.90 8.95
CA ASN A 124 -0.77 10.20 10.24
C ASN A 124 0.66 9.97 10.69
N TYR A 125 1.64 10.63 10.06
CA TYR A 125 3.07 10.48 10.31
C TYR A 125 3.62 9.08 10.02
N GLN A 126 2.88 8.25 9.28
CA GLN A 126 3.36 6.93 8.87
C GLN A 126 4.30 7.09 7.69
N MET A 127 5.43 6.38 7.75
CA MET A 127 6.40 6.32 6.66
C MET A 127 6.21 5.03 5.86
N TYR A 128 6.30 5.13 4.55
CA TYR A 128 6.22 3.98 3.64
C TYR A 128 7.20 4.15 2.47
N LEU A 129 7.81 3.05 2.04
CA LEU A 129 8.71 3.05 0.89
C LEU A 129 7.89 3.29 -0.38
N VAL A 130 8.29 4.29 -1.18
CA VAL A 130 7.65 4.62 -2.45
C VAL A 130 8.41 3.98 -3.60
N ALA A 131 9.73 4.22 -3.67
CA ALA A 131 10.60 3.69 -4.71
C ALA A 131 12.02 3.48 -4.17
N ARG A 132 12.80 2.63 -4.84
CA ARG A 132 14.23 2.44 -4.60
C ARG A 132 14.93 2.12 -5.92
N VAL A 133 16.18 2.56 -6.07
CA VAL A 133 17.01 2.27 -7.24
C VAL A 133 18.45 2.05 -6.81
N ILE A 134 19.18 1.27 -7.60
CA ILE A 134 20.64 1.12 -7.47
C ILE A 134 21.26 1.93 -8.59
N VAL A 135 22.13 2.86 -8.23
CA VAL A 135 22.82 3.76 -9.16
C VAL A 135 24.34 3.60 -9.02
N GLU A 136 25.09 4.09 -9.99
CA GLU A 136 26.54 4.12 -10.00
C GLU A 136 27.14 5.03 -8.93
N GLY A 137 26.38 6.03 -8.47
CA GLY A 137 26.72 6.95 -7.38
C GLY A 137 25.71 8.09 -7.27
N GLU A 138 25.87 8.93 -6.25
CA GLU A 138 25.03 10.08 -5.93
C GLU A 138 25.29 11.32 -6.82
N TYR A 139 25.34 11.12 -8.14
CA TYR A 139 25.57 12.20 -9.10
C TYR A 139 24.28 12.90 -9.50
N ILE A 140 24.41 14.14 -10.00
CA ILE A 140 23.27 14.92 -10.52
C ILE A 140 22.54 14.13 -11.62
N ASP A 141 23.27 13.46 -12.50
CA ASP A 141 22.68 12.68 -13.60
C ASP A 141 21.87 11.48 -13.08
N SER A 142 22.41 10.74 -12.10
CA SER A 142 21.74 9.59 -11.48
C SER A 142 20.48 10.01 -10.72
N TRP A 143 20.54 11.12 -9.98
CA TRP A 143 19.38 11.72 -9.31
C TRP A 143 18.33 12.23 -10.29
N THR A 144 18.76 12.91 -11.35
CA THR A 144 17.87 13.42 -12.40
C THR A 144 17.12 12.28 -13.07
N TRP A 145 17.84 11.20 -13.41
CA TRP A 145 17.24 9.99 -13.96
C TRP A 145 16.24 9.37 -12.99
N PHE A 146 16.61 9.17 -11.73
CA PHE A 146 15.70 8.57 -10.74
C PHE A 146 14.45 9.42 -10.49
N LEU A 147 14.60 10.74 -10.32
CA LEU A 147 13.47 11.65 -10.12
C LEU A 147 12.57 11.71 -11.35
N SER A 148 13.12 11.60 -12.57
CA SER A 148 12.31 11.55 -13.79
C SER A 148 11.37 10.34 -13.81
N LEU A 149 11.84 9.17 -13.38
CA LEU A 149 11.03 7.96 -13.24
C LEU A 149 9.95 8.15 -12.16
N LEU A 150 10.34 8.71 -11.02
CA LEU A 150 9.42 8.96 -9.91
C LEU A 150 8.28 9.91 -10.30
N ILE A 151 8.58 10.98 -11.03
CA ILE A 151 7.60 11.95 -11.52
C ILE A 151 6.56 11.27 -12.41
N VAL A 152 7.00 10.40 -13.32
CA VAL A 152 6.12 9.63 -14.21
C VAL A 152 5.24 8.66 -13.41
N ASP A 153 5.83 7.87 -12.52
CA ASP A 153 5.12 6.84 -11.75
C ASP A 153 4.10 7.44 -10.77
N LEU A 154 4.47 8.52 -10.09
CA LEU A 154 3.60 9.23 -9.15
C LEU A 154 2.64 10.22 -9.83
N ARG A 155 2.77 10.38 -11.16
CA ARG A 155 2.00 11.34 -11.97
C ARG A 155 2.07 12.75 -11.37
N MET A 156 3.27 13.13 -10.93
CA MET A 156 3.55 14.46 -10.42
C MET A 156 3.48 15.41 -11.61
N LYS A 157 2.44 16.24 -11.67
CA LYS A 157 2.25 17.17 -12.79
C LYS A 157 3.31 18.28 -12.75
N ASP A 158 2.95 19.41 -12.18
CA ASP A 158 3.81 20.53 -11.83
C ASP A 158 4.47 20.37 -10.45
N GLY A 159 4.29 19.21 -9.81
CA GLY A 159 4.76 18.94 -8.45
C GLY A 159 3.85 19.50 -7.34
N PHE A 160 2.70 20.10 -7.68
CA PHE A 160 1.78 20.63 -6.67
C PHE A 160 1.30 19.55 -5.70
N GLY A 161 1.38 19.83 -4.40
CA GLY A 161 0.97 18.92 -3.33
C GLY A 161 2.06 17.98 -2.82
N TYR A 162 3.28 18.04 -3.37
CA TYR A 162 4.42 17.28 -2.89
C TYR A 162 5.45 18.18 -2.20
N THR A 163 6.07 17.66 -1.15
CA THR A 163 7.26 18.26 -0.53
C THR A 163 8.35 17.20 -0.55
N ILE A 164 9.43 17.47 -1.26
CA ILE A 164 10.60 16.58 -1.34
C ILE A 164 11.66 17.16 -0.43
N ILE A 165 12.24 16.30 0.40
CA ILE A 165 13.35 16.63 1.28
C ILE A 165 14.42 15.58 0.99
N SER A 166 15.60 16.03 0.58
CA SER A 166 16.79 15.18 0.50
C SER A 166 17.72 15.49 1.66
N ASP A 167 18.59 14.52 1.95
CA ASP A 167 19.83 14.76 2.66
C ASP A 167 20.65 15.87 1.96
N GLN A 168 21.43 16.62 2.74
CA GLN A 168 22.38 17.58 2.23
C GLN A 168 23.64 16.84 1.75
N GLN A 169 23.82 16.78 0.44
CA GLN A 169 25.10 16.38 -0.15
C GLN A 169 26.19 17.38 0.28
N LYS A 170 27.31 16.86 0.79
CA LYS A 170 28.51 17.64 1.13
C LYS A 170 29.38 17.90 -0.09
#